data_AF-A0A7G8Q946-F1
#
_entry.id   AF-A0A7G8Q946-F1
#
_cell.length_a   1.000
_cell.length_b   1.000
_cell.length_c   1.000
_cell.angle_alpha   90.00
_cell.angle_beta   90.00
_cell.angle_gamma   90.00
#
_symmetry.space_group_name_H-M   'P 1'
#
loop_
_entity.id
_entity.type
_entity.pdbx_description
1 polymer ?
#
loop_
_entity_poly.entity_id
_entity_poly.type
_entity_poly.pdbx_seq_one_letter_code
_entity_poly.pdbx_strand_id
1 'polypeptide(L)'
;MTARFTLANVDAAAALIRSGGVLAYPTEAVYGLGCDPHNRDAFERLFALKQRPPTQGVLLIAADFAQVERYIDLAAVPADVLAQVRESWPGPHTWIFPRSALVPDWVAGAHAGIALRVTAHEPAAALCRAYGAALVSTSANPHGQPPARSADMAAGYFGEALEGLLDAPVGGQQNPTVIRDALSGAIIRA
;
A
#
# COMPACT_ATOMS: atom_id res chain seq x y z
N MET A 1 -19.43 0.43 -14.10
CA MET A 1 -19.48 1.61 -13.21
C MET A 1 -18.69 1.35 -11.93
N THR A 2 -17.65 2.15 -11.68
CA THR A 2 -16.79 2.11 -10.48
C THR A 2 -17.57 2.51 -9.24
N ALA A 3 -17.48 1.72 -8.16
CA ALA A 3 -18.08 2.06 -6.88
C ALA A 3 -17.35 3.24 -6.22
N ARG A 4 -18.11 4.17 -5.62
CA ARG A 4 -17.57 5.35 -4.94
C ARG A 4 -17.90 5.28 -3.45
N PHE A 5 -16.87 5.19 -2.63
CA PHE A 5 -16.95 5.14 -1.18
C PHE A 5 -16.46 6.45 -0.58
N THR A 6 -16.80 6.71 0.68
CA THR A 6 -16.30 7.79 1.52
C THR A 6 -15.94 7.21 2.89
N LEU A 7 -15.37 8.01 3.79
CA LEU A 7 -15.08 7.55 5.14
C LEU A 7 -16.33 7.08 5.90
N ALA A 8 -17.51 7.60 5.57
CA ALA A 8 -18.78 7.20 6.19
C ALA A 8 -19.19 5.76 5.85
N ASN A 9 -18.64 5.17 4.79
CA ASN A 9 -18.94 3.80 4.37
C ASN A 9 -17.66 2.99 4.05
N VAL A 10 -16.58 3.27 4.77
CA VAL A 10 -15.27 2.61 4.59
C VAL A 10 -15.35 1.08 4.73
N ASP A 11 -16.28 0.56 5.53
CA ASP A 11 -16.53 -0.88 5.65
C ASP A 11 -16.98 -1.54 4.34
N ALA A 12 -17.71 -0.80 3.50
CA ALA A 12 -18.11 -1.26 2.17
C ALA A 12 -16.92 -1.27 1.21
N ALA A 13 -16.01 -0.28 1.31
CA ALA A 13 -14.75 -0.29 0.57
C ALA A 13 -13.87 -1.49 0.98
N ALA A 14 -13.79 -1.77 2.28
CA ALA A 14 -13.10 -2.93 2.81
C ALA A 14 -13.75 -4.25 2.37
N ALA A 15 -15.09 -4.31 2.26
CA ALA A 15 -15.79 -5.46 1.74
C ALA A 15 -15.47 -5.72 0.26
N LEU A 16 -15.35 -4.67 -0.55
CA LEU A 16 -14.89 -4.81 -1.94
C LEU A 16 -13.51 -5.46 -2.00
N ILE A 17 -12.55 -5.01 -1.18
CA ILE A 17 -11.22 -5.61 -1.12
C ILE A 17 -11.30 -7.09 -0.68
N ARG A 18 -12.10 -7.41 0.35
CA ARG A 18 -12.32 -8.80 0.79
C ARG A 18 -12.91 -9.69 -0.30
N SER A 19 -13.74 -9.14 -1.18
CA SER A 19 -14.26 -9.86 -2.35
C SER A 19 -13.24 -10.01 -3.50
N GLY A 20 -12.00 -9.58 -3.28
CA GLY A 20 -10.92 -9.64 -4.26
C GLY A 20 -10.89 -8.43 -5.19
N GLY A 21 -11.49 -7.31 -4.81
CA GLY A 21 -11.54 -6.13 -5.67
C GLY A 21 -10.34 -5.20 -5.54
N VAL A 22 -10.12 -4.38 -6.58
CA VAL A 22 -9.08 -3.34 -6.60
C VAL A 22 -9.67 -1.98 -6.28
N LEU A 23 -9.10 -1.32 -5.28
CA LEU A 23 -9.56 -0.03 -4.78
C LEU A 23 -8.51 1.06 -5.00
N ALA A 24 -8.91 2.23 -5.50
CA ALA A 24 -8.10 3.44 -5.39
C ALA A 24 -8.41 4.19 -4.10
N TYR A 25 -7.40 4.64 -3.35
CA TYR A 25 -7.61 5.33 -2.07
C TYR A 25 -6.52 6.38 -1.81
N PRO A 26 -6.83 7.48 -1.10
CA PRO A 26 -5.84 8.51 -0.80
C PRO A 26 -4.81 8.02 0.21
N THR A 27 -3.59 8.54 0.09
CA THR A 27 -2.51 8.39 1.08
C THR A 27 -1.96 9.76 1.47
N GLU A 28 -0.82 9.82 2.15
CA GLU A 28 -0.17 11.06 2.61
C GLU A 28 0.10 12.05 1.46
N ALA A 29 0.49 11.56 0.28
CA ALA A 29 0.95 12.39 -0.84
C ALA A 29 0.05 12.32 -2.08
N VAL A 30 -0.37 11.11 -2.43
CA VAL A 30 -1.05 10.77 -3.69
C VAL A 30 -2.08 9.68 -3.44
N TYR A 31 -2.92 9.38 -4.42
CA TYR A 31 -3.75 8.18 -4.40
C TYR A 31 -2.89 6.95 -4.67
N GLY A 32 -3.23 5.85 -4.01
CA GLY A 32 -2.71 4.51 -4.26
C GLY A 32 -3.79 3.60 -4.85
N LEU A 33 -3.35 2.56 -5.55
CA LEU A 33 -4.14 1.36 -5.84
C LEU A 33 -3.80 0.30 -4.79
N GLY A 34 -4.82 -0.40 -4.30
CA GLY A 34 -4.65 -1.48 -3.36
C GLY A 34 -5.63 -2.63 -3.54
N CYS A 35 -5.21 -3.77 -3.03
CA CYS A 35 -5.94 -5.03 -3.00
C CYS A 35 -5.39 -5.89 -1.85
N ASP A 36 -6.00 -7.06 -1.65
CA ASP A 36 -5.50 -8.07 -0.72
C ASP A 36 -4.13 -8.62 -1.21
N PRO A 37 -3.05 -8.55 -0.41
CA PRO A 37 -1.75 -9.12 -0.78
C PRO A 37 -1.78 -10.62 -1.09
N HIS A 38 -2.71 -11.36 -0.51
CA HIS A 38 -2.83 -12.81 -0.69
C HIS A 38 -3.78 -13.21 -1.82
N ASN A 39 -4.47 -12.25 -2.45
CA ASN A 39 -5.32 -12.51 -3.61
C ASN A 39 -4.57 -12.24 -4.91
N ARG A 40 -4.03 -13.31 -5.51
CA ARG A 40 -3.24 -13.22 -6.74
C ARG A 40 -4.03 -12.59 -7.91
N ASP A 41 -5.30 -12.93 -8.08
CA ASP A 41 -6.11 -12.41 -9.19
C ASP A 41 -6.38 -10.91 -9.04
N ALA A 42 -6.58 -10.43 -7.80
CA ALA A 42 -6.70 -9.01 -7.51
C ALA A 42 -5.37 -8.28 -7.76
N PHE A 43 -4.26 -8.88 -7.37
CA PHE A 43 -2.93 -8.35 -7.62
C PHE A 43 -2.61 -8.23 -9.13
N GLU A 44 -2.90 -9.28 -9.90
CA GLU A 44 -2.69 -9.29 -11.35
C GLU A 44 -3.56 -8.25 -12.05
N ARG A 45 -4.84 -8.08 -11.64
CA ARG A 45 -5.70 -6.98 -12.12
C ARG A 45 -5.13 -5.61 -11.78
N LEU A 46 -4.68 -5.40 -10.54
CA LEU A 46 -4.04 -4.16 -10.12
C LEU A 46 -2.80 -3.86 -10.98
N PHE A 47 -1.98 -4.85 -11.27
CA PHE A 47 -0.79 -4.67 -12.13
C PHE A 47 -1.15 -4.44 -13.61
N ALA A 48 -2.22 -5.06 -14.11
CA ALA A 48 -2.74 -4.81 -15.44
C ALA A 48 -3.17 -3.34 -15.61
N LEU A 49 -3.83 -2.75 -14.59
CA LEU A 49 -4.17 -1.31 -14.58
C LEU A 49 -2.91 -0.44 -14.68
N LYS A 50 -1.81 -0.84 -14.03
CA LYS A 50 -0.56 -0.09 -14.05
C LYS A 50 0.20 -0.20 -15.36
N GLN A 51 -0.05 -1.23 -16.17
CA GLN A 51 0.73 -1.53 -17.39
C GLN A 51 2.24 -1.59 -17.10
N ARG A 52 2.62 -2.24 -15.99
CA ARG A 52 3.99 -2.31 -15.47
C ARG A 52 4.46 -3.76 -15.38
N PRO A 53 5.75 -4.07 -15.62
CA PRO A 53 6.28 -5.42 -15.38
C PRO A 53 6.12 -5.83 -13.91
N PRO A 54 5.71 -7.08 -13.62
CA PRO A 54 5.51 -7.59 -12.25
C PRO A 54 6.82 -7.81 -11.47
N THR A 55 7.97 -7.57 -12.10
CA THR A 55 9.29 -7.73 -11.48
C THR A 55 9.59 -6.68 -10.40
N GLN A 56 8.84 -5.58 -10.39
CA GLN A 56 9.02 -4.49 -9.43
C GLN A 56 8.10 -4.74 -8.24
N GLY A 57 8.70 -5.13 -7.11
CA GLY A 57 7.96 -5.35 -5.86
C GLY A 57 7.17 -4.10 -5.43
N VAL A 58 6.13 -4.33 -4.63
CA VAL A 58 5.27 -3.29 -4.08
C VAL A 58 5.35 -3.27 -2.56
N LEU A 59 4.85 -2.19 -1.95
CA LEU A 59 4.82 -2.08 -0.49
C LEU A 59 3.47 -2.55 0.06
N LEU A 60 3.46 -2.98 1.32
CA LEU A 60 2.23 -3.14 2.10
C LEU A 60 2.03 -1.94 3.01
N ILE A 61 0.80 -1.44 3.08
CA ILE A 61 0.40 -0.36 3.98
C ILE A 61 -0.57 -0.90 5.03
N ALA A 62 -0.46 -0.41 6.26
CA ALA A 62 -1.30 -0.82 7.38
C ALA A 62 -1.58 0.35 8.33
N ALA A 63 -2.57 0.17 9.22
CA ALA A 63 -2.91 1.13 10.27
C ALA A 63 -2.06 0.96 11.54
N ASP A 64 -1.55 -0.24 11.79
CA ASP A 64 -0.75 -0.56 12.97
C ASP A 64 0.32 -1.61 12.66
N PHE A 65 1.26 -1.77 13.57
CA PHE A 65 2.38 -2.71 13.41
C PHE A 65 1.94 -4.18 13.39
N ALA A 66 0.91 -4.56 14.16
CA ALA A 66 0.47 -5.95 14.25
C ALA A 66 -0.04 -6.47 12.89
N GLN A 67 -0.60 -5.58 12.07
CA GLN A 67 -1.02 -5.91 10.70
C GLN A 67 0.14 -6.21 9.73
N VAL A 68 1.36 -5.74 10.01
CA VAL A 68 2.54 -5.96 9.15
C VAL A 68 3.57 -6.92 9.72
N GLU A 69 3.56 -7.14 11.03
CA GLU A 69 4.53 -7.97 11.76
C GLU A 69 4.74 -9.35 11.11
N ARG A 70 3.65 -10.00 10.70
CA ARG A 70 3.68 -11.32 10.05
C ARG A 70 4.47 -11.39 8.73
N TYR A 71 4.71 -10.26 8.09
CA TYR A 71 5.45 -10.19 6.82
C TYR A 71 6.96 -10.01 7.01
N ILE A 72 7.42 -9.80 8.25
CA ILE A 72 8.82 -9.58 8.61
C ILE A 72 9.44 -10.90 9.09
N ASP A 73 10.63 -11.24 8.60
CA ASP A 73 11.46 -12.25 9.25
C ASP A 73 12.13 -11.64 10.49
N LEU A 74 11.42 -11.66 11.62
CA LEU A 74 11.87 -11.05 12.88
C LEU A 74 13.16 -11.68 13.42
N ALA A 75 13.48 -12.92 13.06
CA ALA A 75 14.73 -13.56 13.49
C ALA A 75 15.96 -12.91 12.83
N ALA A 76 15.78 -12.28 11.67
CA ALA A 76 16.82 -11.57 10.94
C ALA A 76 16.91 -10.07 11.29
N VAL A 77 16.09 -9.58 12.22
CA VAL A 77 16.01 -8.14 12.56
C VAL A 77 16.46 -7.91 14.01
N PRO A 78 17.54 -7.13 14.23
CA PRO A 78 17.94 -6.73 15.58
C PRO A 78 16.83 -5.97 16.32
N ALA A 79 16.69 -6.20 17.63
CA ALA A 79 15.60 -5.64 18.43
C ALA A 79 15.64 -4.10 18.53
N ASP A 80 16.83 -3.51 18.55
CA ASP A 80 17.06 -2.07 18.53
C ASP A 80 16.65 -1.44 17.20
N VAL A 81 16.99 -2.09 16.07
CA VAL A 81 16.53 -1.70 14.73
C VAL A 81 15.01 -1.72 14.66
N LEU A 82 14.37 -2.78 15.16
CA LEU A 82 12.92 -2.89 15.17
C LEU A 82 12.27 -1.79 16.03
N ALA A 83 12.84 -1.51 17.20
CA ALA A 83 12.37 -0.44 18.09
C ALA A 83 12.45 0.94 17.41
N GLN A 84 13.58 1.25 16.77
CA GLN A 84 13.77 2.52 16.04
C GLN A 84 12.76 2.67 14.89
N VAL A 85 12.51 1.61 14.12
CA VAL A 85 11.50 1.66 13.05
C VAL A 85 10.11 1.89 13.65
N ARG A 86 9.77 1.21 14.74
CA ARG A 86 8.47 1.37 15.42
C ARG A 86 8.27 2.79 15.95
N GLU A 87 9.31 3.47 16.41
CA GLU A 87 9.22 4.88 16.83
C GLU A 87 8.91 5.83 15.67
N SER A 88 9.30 5.48 14.44
CA SER A 88 8.97 6.26 13.23
C SER A 88 7.53 6.03 12.73
N TRP A 89 6.82 5.08 13.31
CA TRP A 89 5.48 4.67 12.91
C TRP A 89 4.44 4.92 14.03
N PRO A 90 3.21 5.33 13.70
CA PRO A 90 2.68 5.61 12.37
C PRO A 90 3.25 6.90 11.76
N GLY A 91 3.53 6.88 10.45
CA GLY A 91 4.14 8.03 9.80
C GLY A 91 4.48 7.81 8.32
N PRO A 92 4.99 8.85 7.64
CA PRO A 92 5.32 8.81 6.21
C PRO A 92 6.67 8.12 5.93
N HIS A 93 6.94 7.03 6.64
CA HIS A 93 8.19 6.28 6.54
C HIS A 93 7.90 4.89 5.98
N THR A 94 8.62 4.51 4.93
CA THR A 94 8.56 3.16 4.39
C THR A 94 9.88 2.46 4.69
N TRP A 95 9.80 1.29 5.30
CA TRP A 95 10.97 0.49 5.68
C TRP A 95 10.94 -0.84 4.96
N ILE A 96 12.09 -1.24 4.41
CA ILE A 96 12.30 -2.56 3.82
C ILE A 96 12.86 -3.47 4.89
N PHE A 97 12.19 -4.59 5.12
CA PHE A 97 12.63 -5.64 6.03
C PHE A 97 12.97 -6.92 5.26
N PRO A 98 13.83 -7.79 5.80
CA PRO A 98 13.85 -9.20 5.42
C PRO A 98 12.42 -9.76 5.48
N ARG A 99 11.96 -10.37 4.39
CA ARG A 99 10.58 -10.84 4.30
C ARG A 99 10.41 -12.23 4.93
N SER A 100 9.29 -12.46 5.59
CA SER A 100 8.91 -13.81 6.00
C SER A 100 8.42 -14.63 4.80
N ALA A 101 8.28 -15.95 5.00
CA ALA A 101 7.70 -16.86 4.02
C ALA A 101 6.21 -16.56 3.71
N LEU A 102 5.54 -15.74 4.51
CA LEU A 102 4.14 -15.35 4.27
C LEU A 102 4.01 -14.29 3.18
N VAL A 103 5.08 -13.57 2.83
CA VAL A 103 5.04 -12.59 1.74
C VAL A 103 5.01 -13.33 0.40
N PRO A 104 3.94 -13.19 -0.41
CA PRO A 104 3.90 -13.83 -1.71
C PRO A 104 4.94 -13.26 -2.68
N ASP A 105 5.49 -14.11 -3.53
CA ASP A 105 6.54 -13.70 -4.48
C ASP A 105 6.04 -12.63 -5.47
N TRP A 106 4.76 -12.61 -5.81
CA TRP A 106 4.20 -11.55 -6.66
C TRP A 106 4.22 -10.17 -5.96
N VAL A 107 4.08 -10.13 -4.63
CA VAL A 107 4.18 -8.88 -3.86
C VAL A 107 5.64 -8.44 -3.74
N ALA A 108 6.53 -9.38 -3.39
CA ALA A 108 7.96 -9.09 -3.23
C ALA A 108 8.69 -8.82 -4.55
N GLY A 109 8.18 -9.34 -5.67
CA GLY A 109 8.88 -9.32 -6.95
C GLY A 109 10.19 -10.11 -6.86
N ALA A 110 11.26 -9.57 -7.45
CA ALA A 110 12.59 -10.18 -7.41
C ALA A 110 13.37 -9.90 -6.10
N HIS A 111 12.74 -9.32 -5.08
CA HIS A 111 13.43 -8.84 -3.88
C HIS A 111 13.40 -9.85 -2.73
N ALA A 112 14.50 -9.91 -1.98
CA ALA A 112 14.60 -10.69 -0.74
C ALA A 112 13.91 -10.02 0.46
N GLY A 113 13.54 -8.74 0.33
CA GLY A 113 12.86 -7.96 1.36
C GLY A 113 11.45 -7.54 0.97
N ILE A 114 10.73 -6.97 1.94
CA ILE A 114 9.39 -6.39 1.76
C ILE A 114 9.36 -4.96 2.29
N ALA A 115 8.84 -4.04 1.46
CA ALA A 115 8.60 -2.67 1.88
C ALA A 115 7.29 -2.58 2.66
N LEU A 116 7.33 -2.01 3.84
CA LEU A 116 6.19 -1.89 4.75
C LEU A 116 6.01 -0.43 5.17
N ARG A 117 4.77 -0.02 5.43
CA ARG A 117 4.43 1.28 5.98
C ARG A 117 3.25 1.17 6.94
N VAL A 118 3.43 1.65 8.16
CA VAL A 118 2.33 1.93 9.07
C VAL A 118 1.98 3.41 8.93
N THR A 119 0.82 3.71 8.36
CA THR A 119 0.45 5.06 7.94
C THR A 119 -0.18 5.89 9.06
N ALA A 120 0.15 7.18 9.10
CA ALA A 120 -0.57 8.17 9.92
C ALA A 120 -1.70 8.88 9.15
N HIS A 121 -1.87 8.59 7.85
CA HIS A 121 -2.94 9.17 7.05
C HIS A 121 -4.26 8.50 7.42
N GLU A 122 -5.15 9.27 8.06
CA GLU A 122 -6.37 8.73 8.64
C GLU A 122 -7.19 7.93 7.61
N PRO A 123 -7.53 8.43 6.41
CA PRO A 123 -8.32 7.65 5.45
C PRO A 123 -7.72 6.29 5.10
N ALA A 124 -6.40 6.23 4.88
CA ALA A 124 -5.72 4.98 4.59
C ALA A 124 -5.70 4.04 5.82
N ALA A 125 -5.49 4.60 7.02
CA ALA A 125 -5.52 3.83 8.27
C ALA A 125 -6.94 3.30 8.56
N ALA A 126 -7.99 4.11 8.36
CA ALA A 126 -9.38 3.69 8.51
C ALA A 126 -9.72 2.52 7.59
N LEU A 127 -9.28 2.57 6.33
CA LEU A 127 -9.45 1.48 5.38
C LEU A 127 -8.72 0.21 5.84
N CYS A 128 -7.47 0.31 6.31
CA CYS A 128 -6.72 -0.85 6.79
C CYS A 128 -7.34 -1.44 8.06
N ARG A 129 -7.88 -0.62 8.98
CA ARG A 129 -8.62 -1.09 10.16
C ARG A 129 -9.92 -1.79 9.76
N ALA A 130 -10.70 -1.20 8.87
CA ALA A 130 -11.95 -1.77 8.36
C ALA A 130 -11.72 -3.08 7.57
N TYR A 131 -10.60 -3.17 6.85
CA TYR A 131 -10.18 -4.39 6.16
C TYR A 131 -9.71 -5.46 7.15
N GLY A 132 -8.97 -5.06 8.19
CA GLY A 132 -8.45 -5.93 9.24
C GLY A 132 -7.03 -6.44 9.02
N ALA A 133 -6.36 -6.01 7.94
CA ALA A 133 -4.99 -6.41 7.62
C ALA A 133 -4.28 -5.33 6.78
N ALA A 134 -3.00 -5.57 6.44
CA ALA A 134 -2.28 -4.74 5.50
C ALA A 134 -2.78 -4.91 4.06
N LEU A 135 -2.70 -3.84 3.27
CA LEU A 135 -3.07 -3.80 1.86
C LEU A 135 -1.83 -3.67 0.99
N VAL A 136 -1.86 -4.28 -0.20
CA VAL A 136 -0.96 -3.86 -1.28
C VAL A 136 -1.17 -2.38 -1.54
N SER A 137 -0.08 -1.64 -1.74
CA SER A 137 -0.14 -0.23 -2.08
C SER A 137 0.90 0.15 -3.13
N THR A 138 0.45 0.81 -4.19
CA THR A 138 1.29 1.44 -5.21
C THR A 138 0.58 2.67 -5.73
N SER A 139 1.31 3.63 -6.31
CA SER A 139 0.69 4.88 -6.80
C SER A 139 -0.43 4.62 -7.83
N ALA A 140 -1.51 5.39 -7.76
CA ALA A 140 -2.63 5.30 -8.69
C ALA A 140 -2.33 6.08 -9.98
N ASN A 141 -1.56 5.46 -10.88
CA ASN A 141 -1.31 5.95 -12.23
C ASN A 141 -0.89 4.82 -13.18
N PRO A 142 -1.20 4.92 -14.47
CA PRO A 142 -0.54 4.13 -15.50
C PRO A 142 0.97 4.37 -15.51
N HIS A 143 1.75 3.40 -15.98
CA HIS A 143 3.19 3.53 -16.07
C HIS A 143 3.59 4.78 -16.88
N GLY A 144 4.54 5.56 -16.35
CA GLY A 144 5.00 6.81 -16.96
C GLY A 144 4.13 8.05 -16.73
N GLN A 145 2.91 7.91 -16.19
CA GLN A 145 2.02 9.04 -15.87
C GLN A 145 2.26 9.57 -14.45
N PRO A 146 1.93 10.84 -14.15
CA PRO A 146 1.98 11.35 -12.79
C PRO A 146 0.95 10.63 -11.89
N PRO A 147 1.25 10.42 -10.59
CA PRO A 147 0.30 9.85 -9.65
C PRO A 147 -0.99 10.67 -9.52
N ALA A 148 -2.14 10.00 -9.43
CA ALA A 148 -3.39 10.67 -9.12
C ALA A 148 -3.34 11.37 -7.76
N ARG A 149 -3.92 12.56 -7.65
CA ARG A 149 -4.06 13.31 -6.38
C ARG A 149 -5.51 13.50 -5.93
N SER A 150 -6.46 13.00 -6.71
CA SER A 150 -7.89 13.03 -6.38
C SER A 150 -8.57 11.76 -6.88
N ALA A 151 -9.74 11.47 -6.29
CA ALA A 151 -10.63 10.41 -6.74
C ALA A 151 -10.99 10.56 -8.23
N ASP A 152 -11.28 11.77 -8.69
CA ASP A 152 -11.64 12.03 -10.09
C ASP A 152 -10.47 11.79 -11.04
N MET A 153 -9.24 12.12 -10.64
CA MET A 153 -8.05 11.82 -11.45
C MET A 153 -7.81 10.30 -11.53
N ALA A 154 -7.99 9.57 -10.43
CA ALA A 154 -7.92 8.11 -10.44
C ALA A 154 -9.01 7.49 -11.32
N ALA A 155 -10.25 7.98 -11.24
CA ALA A 155 -11.34 7.57 -12.11
C ALA A 155 -11.05 7.90 -13.58
N GLY A 156 -10.46 9.05 -13.87
CA GLY A 156 -10.03 9.43 -15.23
C GLY A 156 -8.94 8.51 -15.80
N TYR A 157 -8.02 8.01 -14.97
CA TYR A 157 -6.98 7.08 -15.42
C TYR A 157 -7.49 5.67 -15.70
N PHE A 158 -8.39 5.16 -14.86
CA PHE A 158 -8.72 3.74 -14.88
C PHE A 158 -10.14 3.44 -15.34
N GLY A 159 -11.01 4.45 -15.38
CA GLY A 159 -12.40 4.32 -15.83
C GLY A 159 -13.09 3.13 -15.16
N GLU A 160 -13.83 2.35 -15.96
CA GLU A 160 -14.57 1.18 -15.49
C GLU A 160 -13.69 -0.03 -15.14
N ALA A 161 -12.39 0.00 -15.46
CA ALA A 161 -11.47 -1.08 -15.08
C ALA A 161 -11.11 -1.02 -13.58
N LEU A 162 -11.34 0.13 -12.93
CA LEU A 162 -11.25 0.25 -11.48
C LEU A 162 -12.61 -0.10 -10.85
N GLU A 163 -12.60 -1.02 -9.90
CA GLU A 163 -13.83 -1.55 -9.30
C GLU A 163 -14.36 -0.64 -8.19
N GLY A 164 -13.47 0.03 -7.46
CA GLY A 164 -13.87 1.02 -6.46
C GLY A 164 -12.87 2.12 -6.20
N LEU A 165 -13.34 3.21 -5.61
CA LEU A 165 -12.51 4.29 -5.11
C LEU A 165 -13.01 4.80 -3.76
N LEU A 166 -12.09 5.12 -2.86
CA LEU A 166 -12.36 5.83 -1.61
C LEU A 166 -12.12 7.32 -1.85
N ASP A 167 -13.20 8.09 -1.86
CA ASP A 167 -13.18 9.53 -2.06
C ASP A 167 -12.92 10.25 -0.73
N ALA A 168 -11.66 10.62 -0.52
CA ALA A 168 -11.18 11.37 0.61
C ALA A 168 -9.92 12.19 0.24
N PRO A 169 -9.56 13.23 1.01
CA PRO A 169 -8.39 14.04 0.71
C PRO A 169 -7.08 13.28 0.97
N VAL A 170 -6.06 13.58 0.15
CA VAL A 170 -4.66 13.23 0.47
C VAL A 170 -4.16 14.07 1.65
N GLY A 171 -3.10 13.61 2.33
CA GLY A 171 -2.58 14.28 3.53
C GLY A 171 -1.86 15.63 3.30
N GLY A 172 -1.43 15.92 2.07
CA GLY A 172 -0.76 17.18 1.70
C GLY A 172 0.75 17.07 1.51
N GLN A 173 1.35 15.88 1.62
CA GLN A 173 2.75 15.71 1.26
C GLN A 173 2.96 15.93 -0.25
N GLN A 174 4.01 16.67 -0.59
CA GLN A 174 4.33 16.96 -1.99
C GLN A 174 4.91 15.73 -2.70
N ASN A 175 5.76 14.97 -1.99
CA ASN A 175 6.50 13.84 -2.55
C ASN A 175 6.06 12.52 -1.91
N PRO A 176 6.22 11.39 -2.63
CA PRO A 176 6.08 10.06 -2.03
C PRO A 176 7.02 9.86 -0.84
N THR A 177 6.70 8.90 0.02
CA THR A 177 7.49 8.59 1.22
C THR A 177 8.88 8.05 0.89
N VAL A 178 9.85 8.43 1.74
CA VAL A 178 11.21 7.89 1.69
C VAL A 178 11.17 6.38 1.98
N ILE A 179 11.93 5.60 1.20
CA ILE A 179 12.10 4.16 1.41
C ILE A 179 13.50 3.92 1.94
N ARG A 180 13.60 3.28 3.10
CA ARG A 180 14.86 2.92 3.76
C ARG A 180 14.96 1.42 3.97
N ASP A 181 16.15 0.87 3.82
CA ASP A 181 16.44 -0.49 4.27
C ASP A 181 16.61 -0.50 5.80
N ALA A 182 15.89 -1.40 6.50
CA ALA A 182 15.86 -1.40 7.96
C ALA A 182 17.20 -1.81 8.57
N LEU A 183 17.94 -2.72 7.95
CA LEU A 183 19.19 -3.26 8.50
C LEU A 183 20.38 -2.32 8.29
N SER A 184 20.48 -1.72 7.10
CA SER A 184 21.60 -0.85 6.73
C SER A 184 21.32 0.64 6.95
N GLY A 185 20.05 1.02 7.08
CA GLY A 185 19.61 2.42 7.10
C GLY A 185 19.71 3.12 5.74
N ALA A 186 20.13 2.41 4.68
CA ALA A 186 20.34 2.97 3.36
C ALA A 186 19.03 3.52 2.77
N ILE A 187 19.10 4.71 2.17
CA ILE A 187 17.97 5.30 1.45
C ILE A 187 17.92 4.69 0.06
N ILE A 188 16.86 3.93 -0.22
CA ILE A 188 16.60 3.31 -1.52
C ILE A 188 15.88 4.27 -2.45
N ARG A 189 15.04 5.14 -1.88
CA ARG A 189 14.35 6.22 -2.60
C ARG A 189 14.13 7.40 -1.66
N ALA A 190 14.54 8.58 -2.11
CA ALA A 190 14.33 9.87 -1.43
C ALA A 190 13.03 10.55 -1.89
#